data_AF-A0A350YSS5-F1
#
_entry.id   AF-A0A350YSS5-F1
#
_cell.length_a   1.000
_cell.length_b   1.000
_cell.length_c   1.000
_cell.angle_alpha   90.00
_cell.angle_beta   90.00
_cell.angle_gamma   90.00
#
_symmetry.space_group_name_H-M   'P 1'
#
loop_
_entity.id
_entity.type
_entity.pdbx_description
1 polymer ?
#
loop_
_entity_poly.entity_id
_entity_poly.type
_entity_poly.pdbx_seq_one_letter_code
_entity_poly.pdbx_strand_id
1 'polypeptide(L)'
;MHQEENLLFQISSPDDLRKLKPEELIRLSGELRQYIIDMVSKNPGHLGASLGVVELTVALHYVFNTPYDKLIWDVGHQAYGHKILTGRRDRFYTNRTYKGISGFPKMDESEYDAFGT
;
A
#
# COMPACT_ATOMS: atom_id res chain seq x y z
N MET A 1 -6.40 -2.10 21.76
CA MET A 1 -7.15 -1.39 20.71
C MET A 1 -7.60 -2.43 19.71
N HIS A 2 -8.90 -2.51 19.43
CA HIS A 2 -9.52 -3.61 18.68
C HIS A 2 -9.04 -3.60 17.22
N GLN A 3 -8.10 -4.48 16.86
CA GLN A 3 -7.65 -4.66 15.47
C GLN A 3 -8.79 -5.06 14.52
N GLU A 4 -9.86 -5.66 15.05
CA GLU A 4 -11.06 -6.05 14.30
C GLU A 4 -11.85 -4.87 13.72
N GLU A 5 -11.72 -3.66 14.29
CA GLU A 5 -12.44 -2.48 13.81
C GLU A 5 -11.73 -1.77 12.64
N ASN A 6 -10.44 -2.02 12.39
CA ASN A 6 -9.66 -1.26 11.41
C ASN A 6 -9.77 -1.89 10.01
N LEU A 7 -10.29 -1.14 9.03
CA LEU A 7 -10.54 -1.63 7.67
C LEU A 7 -9.24 -2.02 6.97
N LEU A 8 -8.14 -1.29 7.21
CA LEU A 8 -6.84 -1.65 6.64
C LEU A 8 -6.40 -3.06 7.05
N PHE A 9 -6.73 -3.50 8.27
CA PHE A 9 -6.38 -4.83 8.75
C PHE A 9 -7.22 -5.95 8.12
N GLN A 10 -8.36 -5.61 7.53
CA GLN A 10 -9.23 -6.54 6.80
C GLN A 10 -8.84 -6.67 5.31
N ILE A 11 -7.98 -5.79 4.80
CA ILE A 11 -7.54 -5.80 3.40
C ILE A 11 -6.21 -6.54 3.28
N SER A 12 -6.24 -7.71 2.64
CA SER A 12 -5.03 -8.46 2.28
C SER A 12 -4.73 -8.38 0.78
N SER A 13 -5.69 -7.93 -0.02
CA SER A 13 -5.57 -7.82 -1.48
C SER A 13 -6.48 -6.70 -2.03
N PRO A 14 -6.25 -6.25 -3.28
CA PRO A 14 -7.18 -5.34 -3.96
C PRO A 14 -8.61 -5.90 -4.09
N ASP A 15 -8.81 -7.23 -4.09
CA ASP A 15 -10.14 -7.83 -4.07
C ASP A 15 -10.91 -7.54 -2.78
N ASP A 16 -10.22 -7.48 -1.64
CA ASP A 16 -10.85 -7.11 -0.36
C ASP A 16 -11.21 -5.63 -0.34
N LEU A 17 -10.32 -4.79 -0.86
CA LEU A 17 -10.57 -3.36 -1.03
C LEU A 17 -11.83 -3.09 -1.87
N ARG A 18 -12.01 -3.80 -2.98
CA ARG A 18 -13.17 -3.64 -3.88
C ARG A 18 -14.52 -4.05 -3.27
N LYS A 19 -14.52 -4.78 -2.15
CA LYS A 19 -15.75 -5.14 -1.41
C LYS A 19 -16.26 -4.01 -0.51
N LEU A 20 -15.42 -3.01 -0.23
CA LEU A 20 -15.82 -1.86 0.57
C LEU A 20 -16.81 -0.98 -0.17
N LYS A 21 -17.70 -0.34 0.59
CA LYS A 21 -18.55 0.71 0.06
C LYS A 21 -17.73 1.97 -0.24
N PRO A 22 -18.10 2.78 -1.25
CA PRO A 22 -17.36 3.99 -1.59
C PRO A 22 -17.11 4.95 -0.41
N GLU A 23 -18.07 5.09 0.49
CA GLU A 23 -17.96 5.91 1.71
C GLU A 23 -16.88 5.41 2.70
N GLU A 24 -16.56 4.11 2.69
CA GLU A 24 -15.55 3.51 3.57
C GLU A 24 -14.12 3.80 3.06
N LEU A 25 -13.95 4.17 1.79
CA LEU A 25 -12.64 4.45 1.19
C LEU A 25 -11.94 5.67 1.82
N ILE A 26 -12.72 6.65 2.29
CA ILE A 26 -12.20 7.82 3.03
C ILE A 26 -11.56 7.35 4.34
N ARG A 27 -12.28 6.48 5.07
CA ARG A 27 -11.79 5.91 6.33
C ARG A 27 -10.54 5.06 6.11
N LEU A 28 -10.56 4.18 5.10
CA LEU A 28 -9.41 3.39 4.73
C LEU A 28 -8.19 4.26 4.40
N SER A 29 -8.38 5.35 3.66
CA SER A 29 -7.30 6.27 3.32
C SER A 29 -6.69 6.91 4.57
N GLY A 30 -7.51 7.27 5.57
CA GLY A 30 -7.04 7.74 6.87
C GLY A 30 -6.24 6.68 7.64
N GLU A 31 -6.73 5.45 7.70
CA GLU A 31 -6.06 4.34 8.38
C GLU A 31 -4.73 3.96 7.69
N LEU A 32 -4.70 3.91 6.35
CA LEU A 32 -3.49 3.68 5.56
C LEU A 32 -2.45 4.78 5.78
N ARG A 33 -2.89 6.04 5.79
CA ARG A 33 -2.03 7.20 6.08
C ARG A 33 -1.38 7.06 7.45
N GLN A 34 -2.17 6.78 8.49
CA GLN A 34 -1.64 6.62 9.85
C GLN A 34 -0.66 5.44 9.91
N TYR A 35 -0.98 4.32 9.27
CA TYR A 35 -0.09 3.17 9.21
C TYR A 35 1.26 3.48 8.54
N ILE A 36 1.27 4.24 7.44
CA ILE A 36 2.52 4.68 6.78
C ILE A 36 3.35 5.54 7.73
N ILE A 37 2.73 6.49 8.44
CA ILE A 37 3.41 7.34 9.42
C ILE A 37 4.05 6.48 10.53
N ASP A 38 3.28 5.54 11.09
CA ASP A 38 3.74 4.65 12.15
C ASP A 38 4.92 3.78 11.70
N MET A 39 4.89 3.25 10.48
CA MET A 39 5.99 2.43 9.95
C MET A 39 7.24 3.24 9.67
N VAL A 40 7.10 4.40 9.02
CA VAL A 40 8.25 5.25 8.65
C VAL A 40 8.89 5.90 9.88
N SER A 41 8.13 6.13 10.96
CA SER A 41 8.70 6.59 12.24
C SER A 41 9.69 5.60 12.87
N LYS A 42 9.51 4.30 12.63
CA LYS A 42 10.39 3.24 13.13
C LYS A 42 11.53 2.93 12.17
N ASN A 43 11.27 3.04 10.88
CA ASN A 43 12.21 2.71 9.82
C ASN A 43 12.16 3.76 8.70
N PRO A 44 13.12 4.71 8.66
CA PRO A 44 13.06 5.88 7.79
C PRO A 44 12.97 5.54 6.29
N GLY A 45 12.22 6.35 5.55
CA GLY A 45 12.01 6.19 4.12
C GLY A 45 11.24 7.35 3.50
N HIS A 46 10.65 7.13 2.32
CA HIS A 46 9.99 8.17 1.53
C HIS A 46 8.60 8.54 2.05
N LEU A 47 8.55 9.35 3.11
CA LEU A 47 7.30 9.75 3.77
C LEU A 47 6.43 10.67 2.90
N GLY A 48 6.93 11.87 2.57
CA GLY A 48 6.12 12.91 1.92
C GLY A 48 5.50 12.47 0.59
N ALA A 49 6.28 11.79 -0.26
CA ALA A 49 5.81 11.25 -1.52
C ALA A 49 4.70 10.21 -1.34
N SER A 50 4.86 9.30 -0.37
CA SER A 50 3.86 8.26 -0.09
C SER A 50 2.57 8.83 0.49
N LEU A 51 2.66 9.83 1.38
CA LEU A 51 1.48 10.48 1.96
C LEU A 51 0.67 11.28 0.92
N GLY A 52 1.36 11.83 -0.09
CA GLY A 52 0.73 12.61 -1.16
C GLY A 52 -0.10 11.81 -2.16
N VAL A 53 0.01 10.47 -2.17
CA VAL A 53 -0.69 9.59 -3.11
C VAL A 53 -1.58 8.54 -2.44
N VAL A 54 -1.89 8.68 -1.15
CA VAL A 54 -2.70 7.70 -0.40
C VAL A 54 -4.07 7.49 -1.06
N GLU A 55 -4.84 8.56 -1.26
CA GLU A 55 -6.17 8.49 -1.87
C GLU A 55 -6.09 8.01 -3.32
N LEU A 56 -5.08 8.47 -4.07
CA LEU A 56 -4.84 8.02 -5.44
C LEU A 56 -4.61 6.51 -5.49
N THR A 57 -3.78 5.99 -4.58
CA THR A 57 -3.48 4.56 -4.49
C THR A 57 -4.73 3.74 -4.20
N VAL A 58 -5.54 4.18 -3.23
CA VAL A 58 -6.82 3.53 -2.88
C VAL A 58 -7.76 3.53 -4.07
N ALA A 59 -7.96 4.69 -4.71
CA ALA A 59 -8.85 4.81 -5.87
C ALA A 59 -8.40 3.93 -7.04
N LEU A 60 -7.10 3.88 -7.34
CA LEU A 60 -6.55 3.05 -8.41
C LEU A 60 -6.82 1.56 -8.18
N HIS A 61 -6.53 1.04 -6.99
CA HIS A 61 -6.78 -0.38 -6.69
C HIS A 61 -8.27 -0.73 -6.52
N TYR A 62 -9.10 0.27 -6.19
CA TYR A 62 -10.55 0.10 -6.15
C TYR A 62 -11.15 0.00 -7.56
N VAL A 63 -10.70 0.83 -8.50
CA VAL A 63 -11.29 0.90 -9.85
C VAL A 63 -10.66 -0.10 -10.83
N PHE A 64 -9.34 -0.29 -10.78
CA PHE A 64 -8.63 -1.19 -11.69
C PHE A 64 -8.56 -2.62 -11.14
N ASN A 65 -8.65 -3.59 -12.04
CA ASN A 65 -8.52 -5.01 -11.73
C ASN A 65 -7.04 -5.44 -11.68
N THR A 66 -6.24 -4.83 -10.81
CA THR A 66 -4.86 -5.29 -10.59
C THR A 66 -4.85 -6.69 -9.98
N PRO A 67 -3.99 -7.62 -10.42
CA PRO A 67 -2.81 -7.42 -11.27
C PRO A 67 -3.05 -7.70 -12.78
N TYR A 68 -4.30 -7.98 -13.20
CA TYR A 68 -4.62 -8.08 -14.63
C TYR A 68 -4.33 -6.74 -15.32
N ASP A 69 -4.88 -5.65 -14.79
CA ASP A 69 -4.49 -4.30 -15.17
C ASP A 69 -3.11 -3.96 -14.60
N LYS A 70 -2.23 -3.43 -15.46
CA LYS A 70 -0.87 -3.09 -15.07
C LYS A 70 -0.81 -1.65 -14.56
N LEU A 71 -0.53 -1.51 -13.26
CA LEU A 71 -0.28 -0.23 -12.62
C LEU A 71 1.23 -0.01 -12.47
N ILE A 72 1.74 1.08 -13.05
CA ILE A 72 3.17 1.43 -13.01
C ILE A 72 3.33 2.71 -12.17
N TRP A 73 4.25 2.66 -11.20
CA TRP A 73 4.66 3.81 -10.41
C TRP A 73 6.03 4.29 -10.89
N ASP A 74 6.08 5.48 -11.51
CA ASP A 74 7.36 6.09 -11.93
C ASP A 74 8.24 6.40 -10.71
N VAL A 75 9.52 6.01 -10.77
CA VAL A 75 10.48 5.93 -9.65
C VAL A 75 10.04 5.03 -8.49
N GLY A 76 8.78 5.03 -8.08
CA GLY A 76 8.22 4.09 -7.11
C GLY A 76 8.35 4.47 -5.63
N HIS A 77 9.03 5.56 -5.30
CA HIS A 77 9.23 6.03 -3.92
C HIS A 77 7.92 6.45 -3.20
N GLN A 78 6.85 6.70 -3.96
CA GLN A 78 5.51 7.01 -3.50
C GLN A 78 4.63 5.76 -3.28
N ALA A 79 5.11 4.57 -3.66
CA ALA A 79 4.31 3.35 -3.76
C ALA A 79 4.16 2.56 -2.44
N TYR A 80 4.35 3.19 -1.27
CA TYR A 80 4.19 2.49 0.01
C TYR A 80 2.76 2.03 0.23
N GLY A 81 1.78 2.90 -0.05
CA GLY A 81 0.37 2.51 0.00
C GLY A 81 0.05 1.34 -0.92
N HIS A 82 0.64 1.34 -2.13
CA HIS A 82 0.48 0.27 -3.10
C HIS A 82 0.99 -1.05 -2.53
N LYS A 83 2.20 -1.08 -1.96
CA LYS A 83 2.75 -2.30 -1.34
C LYS A 83 1.86 -2.79 -0.21
N ILE A 84 1.41 -1.89 0.66
CA ILE A 84 0.57 -2.23 1.82
C ILE A 84 -0.76 -2.88 1.38
N LEU A 85 -1.46 -2.30 0.40
CA LEU A 85 -2.77 -2.77 -0.08
C LEU A 85 -2.69 -4.03 -0.97
N THR A 86 -1.49 -4.46 -1.35
CA THR A 86 -1.25 -5.62 -2.23
C THR A 86 -0.52 -6.74 -1.50
N GLY A 87 -1.01 -7.08 -0.31
CA GLY A 87 -0.58 -8.27 0.44
C GLY A 87 0.71 -8.13 1.24
N ARG A 88 1.29 -6.92 1.33
CA ARG A 88 2.58 -6.73 2.03
C ARG A 88 2.49 -5.93 3.33
N ARG A 89 1.29 -5.54 3.78
CA ARG A 89 1.06 -4.84 5.06
C ARG A 89 1.84 -5.49 6.21
N ASP A 90 1.62 -6.77 6.47
CA ASP A 90 2.16 -7.44 7.66
C ASP A 90 3.69 -7.58 7.66
N ARG A 91 4.34 -7.42 6.51
CA ARG A 91 5.81 -7.44 6.36
C ARG A 91 6.39 -6.05 6.15
N PHE A 92 5.57 -5.01 6.06
CA PHE A 92 5.98 -3.66 5.69
C PHE A 92 6.95 -3.03 6.70
N TYR A 93 6.96 -3.48 7.95
CA TYR A 93 7.97 -3.08 8.95
C TYR A 93 9.41 -3.37 8.51
N THR A 94 9.62 -4.30 7.56
CA THR A 94 10.93 -4.64 6.97
C THR A 94 11.31 -3.77 5.76
N ASN A 95 10.50 -2.79 5.39
CA ASN A 95 10.77 -1.93 4.23
C ASN A 95 12.17 -1.29 4.31
N ARG A 96 12.96 -1.36 3.23
CA ARG A 96 14.33 -0.85 3.14
C ARG A 96 15.35 -1.47 4.10
N THR A 97 15.04 -2.60 4.74
CA THR A 97 16.02 -3.35 5.53
C THR A 97 16.70 -4.42 4.68
N TYR A 98 17.85 -4.91 5.15
CA TYR A 98 18.54 -6.03 4.51
C TYR A 98 17.63 -7.28 4.50
N LYS A 99 17.43 -7.87 3.30
CA LYS A 99 16.49 -8.98 3.05
C LYS A 99 15.02 -8.67 3.35
N GLY A 100 14.70 -7.40 3.59
CA GLY A 100 13.33 -6.91 3.75
C GLY A 100 12.67 -6.54 2.43
N ILE A 101 11.55 -5.84 2.54
CA ILE A 101 10.82 -5.29 1.39
C ILE A 101 11.62 -4.16 0.73
N SER A 102 11.63 -4.11 -0.60
CA SER A 102 12.21 -3.02 -1.36
C SER A 102 11.50 -1.70 -1.10
N GLY A 103 12.26 -0.59 -1.06
CA GLY A 103 11.70 0.76 -0.98
C GLY A 103 10.97 1.22 -2.25
N PHE A 104 11.02 0.43 -3.32
CA PHE A 104 10.44 0.69 -4.64
C PHE A 104 9.73 -0.57 -5.15
N PRO A 105 8.78 -0.46 -6.09
CA PRO A 105 8.21 -1.61 -6.78
C PRO A 105 9.32 -2.50 -7.37
N LYS A 106 9.19 -3.81 -7.16
CA LYS A 106 10.14 -4.82 -7.61
C LYS A 106 9.35 -6.03 -8.11
N MET A 107 9.49 -6.34 -9.39
CA MET A 107 8.72 -7.41 -10.07
C MET A 107 8.86 -8.77 -9.36
N ASP A 108 10.06 -9.13 -8.91
CA ASP A 108 10.30 -10.40 -8.20
C ASP A 108 9.73 -10.42 -6.76
N GLU A 109 9.27 -9.28 -6.23
CA GLU A 109 8.69 -9.18 -4.89
C GLU A 109 7.18 -9.40 -4.89
N SER A 110 6.49 -9.02 -5.97
CA SER A 110 5.02 -9.05 -6.05
C SER A 110 4.52 -8.99 -7.49
N GLU A 111 3.46 -9.75 -7.79
CA GLU A 111 2.75 -9.69 -9.08
C GLU A 111 2.09 -8.33 -9.36
N TYR A 112 1.89 -7.52 -8.32
CA TYR A 112 1.31 -6.18 -8.41
C TYR A 112 2.34 -5.11 -8.80
N ASP A 113 3.63 -5.42 -8.71
CA ASP A 113 4.72 -4.51 -9.10
C ASP A 113 5.01 -4.72 -10.59
N ALA A 114 4.21 -4.07 -11.47
CA ALA A 114 4.25 -4.32 -12.91
C ALA A 114 5.57 -3.92 -13.62
N PHE A 115 6.37 -3.07 -12.97
CA PHE A 115 7.68 -2.63 -13.44
C PHE A 115 8.61 -2.37 -12.24
N GLY A 116 9.89 -2.70 -12.38
CA GLY A 116 10.91 -2.47 -11.35
C GLY A 116 11.80 -1.27 -11.69
N THR A 117 12.04 -0.42 -10.70
CA THR A 117 12.89 0.79 -10.79
C THR A 117 14.11 0.68 -9.88
#